data_AF-A0A496CYE8-F1
#
_entry.id   AF-A0A496CYE8-F1
#
_cell.length_a   1.000
_cell.length_b   1.000
_cell.length_c   1.000
_cell.angle_alpha   90.00
_cell.angle_beta   90.00
_cell.angle_gamma   90.00
#
_symmetry.space_group_name_H-M   'P 1'
#
loop_
_entity.id
_entity.type
_entity.pdbx_description
1 polymer ?
#
loop_
_entity_poly.entity_id
_entity_poly.type
_entity_poly.pdbx_seq_one_letter_code
_entity_poly.pdbx_strand_id
1 'polypeptide(L)'
;MKKLFGIMALVAIAATAGWNFIQSQNQVELSELALANVEALAFNEWTPDGWVCFRFSQDDNSSFFFTYTRCMDCNSSTAVSVWQQERCWH
;
A
#
# COMPACT_ATOMS: atom_id res chain seq x y z
N MET A 1 -2.46 -4.38 -55.80
CA MET A 1 -3.11 -4.96 -54.60
C MET A 1 -2.25 -5.98 -53.86
N LYS A 2 -1.57 -6.95 -54.53
CA LYS A 2 -0.75 -7.99 -53.86
C LYS A 2 0.33 -7.47 -52.89
N LYS A 3 0.95 -6.31 -53.15
CA LYS A 3 1.98 -5.71 -52.28
C LYS A 3 1.43 -5.15 -50.95
N LEU A 4 0.19 -4.64 -50.96
CA LEU A 4 -0.47 -4.09 -49.76
C LEU A 4 -0.85 -5.20 -48.77
N PHE A 5 -1.33 -6.34 -49.27
CA PHE A 5 -1.64 -7.50 -48.43
C PHE A 5 -0.40 -8.07 -47.73
N GLY A 6 0.76 -8.08 -48.40
CA GLY A 6 2.02 -8.48 -47.77
C GLY A 6 2.44 -7.54 -46.64
N ILE A 7 2.30 -6.22 -46.84
CA ILE A 7 2.62 -5.22 -45.81
C ILE A 7 1.65 -5.33 -44.62
N MET A 8 0.35 -5.48 -44.88
CA MET A 8 -0.66 -5.67 -43.83
C MET A 8 -0.41 -6.94 -43.01
N ALA A 9 0.01 -8.03 -43.66
CA ALA A 9 0.37 -9.27 -42.96
C ALA A 9 1.59 -9.08 -42.03
N LEU A 10 2.62 -8.36 -42.49
CA LEU A 10 3.81 -8.05 -41.67
C LEU A 10 3.47 -7.15 -40.48
N VAL A 11 2.62 -6.13 -40.67
CA VAL A 11 2.15 -5.25 -39.60
C VAL A 11 1.33 -6.02 -38.56
N ALA A 12 0.45 -6.93 -39.00
CA ALA A 12 -0.34 -7.76 -38.09
C ALA A 12 0.55 -8.66 -37.21
N ILE A 13 1.56 -9.31 -37.80
CA ILE A 13 2.51 -10.16 -37.06
C ILE A 13 3.28 -9.32 -36.03
N ALA A 14 3.81 -8.17 -36.44
CA ALA A 14 4.55 -7.27 -35.55
C ALA A 14 3.68 -6.74 -34.39
N ALA A 15 2.41 -6.41 -34.65
CA ALA A 15 1.47 -5.97 -33.62
C ALA A 15 1.16 -7.09 -32.60
N THR A 16 0.94 -8.33 -33.06
CA THR A 16 0.66 -9.46 -32.16
C THR A 16 1.87 -9.88 -31.33
N ALA A 17 3.07 -9.84 -31.90
CA ALA A 17 4.32 -10.12 -31.20
C ALA A 17 4.68 -9.00 -30.21
N GLY A 18 4.48 -7.74 -30.61
CA GLY A 18 4.66 -6.57 -29.75
C GLY A 18 3.69 -6.57 -28.56
N TRP A 19 2.42 -6.91 -28.77
CA TRP A 19 1.43 -7.01 -27.70
C TRP A 19 1.77 -8.12 -26.70
N ASN A 20 2.18 -9.30 -27.16
CA ASN A 20 2.63 -10.39 -26.28
C ASN A 20 3.88 -10.00 -25.47
N PHE A 21 4.85 -9.34 -26.11
CA PHE A 21 6.06 -8.89 -25.43
C PHE A 21 5.76 -7.84 -24.35
N ILE A 22 4.96 -6.81 -24.69
CA ILE A 22 4.58 -5.75 -23.75
C ILE A 22 3.73 -6.31 -22.59
N GLN A 23 2.81 -7.24 -22.87
CA GLN A 23 2.01 -7.90 -21.84
C GLN A 23 2.87 -8.71 -20.86
N SER A 24 3.90 -9.41 -21.37
CA SER A 24 4.83 -10.18 -20.52
C SER A 24 5.71 -9.32 -19.61
N GLN A 25 5.96 -8.05 -19.99
CA GLN A 25 6.80 -7.14 -19.21
C GLN A 25 6.05 -6.36 -18.12
N ASN A 26 4.72 -6.48 -18.05
CA ASN A 26 3.90 -5.73 -17.08
C ASN A 26 3.85 -6.39 -15.69
N GLN A 27 4.55 -7.51 -15.51
CA GLN A 27 4.71 -8.19 -14.24
C GLN A 27 6.02 -7.74 -13.61
N VAL A 28 5.94 -6.73 -12.75
CA VAL A 28 7.07 -6.35 -11.90
C VAL A 28 7.23 -7.47 -10.88
N GLU A 29 8.17 -8.39 -11.12
CA GLU A 29 8.60 -9.34 -10.12
C GLU A 29 9.32 -8.58 -9.00
N LEU A 30 8.63 -8.36 -7.90
CA LEU A 30 9.25 -7.91 -6.66
C LEU A 30 10.11 -9.05 -6.15
N SER A 31 11.38 -8.75 -5.85
CA SER A 31 12.23 -9.68 -5.10
C SER A 31 11.51 -10.10 -3.82
N GLU A 32 11.69 -11.34 -3.36
CA GLU A 32 11.16 -11.82 -2.07
C GLU A 32 11.53 -10.85 -0.92
N LEU A 33 12.69 -10.20 -1.00
CA LEU A 33 13.09 -9.18 -0.04
C LEU A 33 12.27 -7.89 -0.14
N ALA A 34 11.94 -7.44 -1.35
CA ALA A 34 11.08 -6.28 -1.55
C ALA A 34 9.64 -6.57 -1.10
N LEU A 35 9.15 -7.78 -1.36
CA LEU A 35 7.84 -8.25 -0.89
C LEU A 35 7.80 -8.33 0.64
N ALA A 36 8.79 -8.96 1.27
CA ALA A 36 8.89 -9.05 2.72
C ALA A 36 8.98 -7.66 3.40
N ASN A 37 9.63 -6.68 2.76
CA ASN A 37 9.68 -5.30 3.26
C ASN A 37 8.31 -4.60 3.18
N VAL A 38 7.55 -4.83 2.10
CA VAL A 38 6.18 -4.31 1.97
C VAL A 38 5.25 -4.96 2.99
N GLU A 39 5.34 -6.29 3.15
CA GLU A 39 4.58 -7.00 4.16
C GLU A 39 4.97 -6.59 5.58
N ALA A 40 6.25 -6.34 5.86
CA ALA A 40 6.70 -5.82 7.16
C ALA A 40 6.16 -4.40 7.44
N LEU A 41 6.05 -3.55 6.41
CA LEU A 41 5.46 -2.23 6.53
C LEU A 41 3.94 -2.31 6.80
N ALA A 42 3.25 -3.26 6.16
CA ALA A 42 1.81 -3.49 6.32
C ALA A 42 1.44 -4.42 7.48
N PHE A 43 2.41 -5.05 8.16
CA PHE A 43 2.16 -6.12 9.13
C PHE A 43 1.22 -5.72 10.26
N ASN A 44 1.38 -4.50 10.78
CA ASN A 44 0.50 -4.05 11.83
C ASN A 44 -0.85 -3.53 11.30
N GLU A 45 -0.99 -3.25 9.99
CA GLU A 45 -2.25 -2.78 9.39
C GLU A 45 -3.34 -3.85 9.38
N TRP A 46 -2.94 -5.13 9.40
CA TRP A 46 -3.86 -6.25 9.34
C TRP A 46 -4.14 -6.84 10.73
N THR A 47 -4.88 -6.09 11.53
CA THR A 47 -5.51 -6.63 12.74
C THR A 47 -6.99 -6.88 12.43
N PRO A 48 -7.50 -8.14 12.49
CA PRO A 48 -8.91 -8.42 12.21
C PRO A 48 -9.87 -7.67 13.16
N ASP A 49 -9.36 -7.24 14.32
CA ASP A 49 -10.10 -6.47 15.31
C ASP A 49 -9.83 -4.95 15.24
N GLY A 50 -9.10 -4.47 14.23
CA GLY A 50 -8.67 -3.08 14.10
C GLY A 50 -7.63 -2.65 15.14
N TRP A 51 -7.02 -1.48 14.92
CA TRP A 51 -6.00 -0.93 15.78
C TRP A 51 -6.59 -0.33 17.05
N VAL A 52 -5.93 -0.53 18.19
CA VAL A 52 -6.33 0.15 19.42
C VAL A 52 -6.08 1.65 19.28
N CYS A 53 -7.10 2.45 19.52
CA CYS A 53 -7.01 3.91 19.54
C CYS A 53 -7.62 4.48 20.82
N PHE A 54 -7.31 5.74 21.14
CA PHE A 54 -7.92 6.47 22.24
C PHE A 54 -8.60 7.75 21.75
N ARG A 55 -9.81 8.03 22.27
CA ARG A 55 -10.61 9.20 21.90
C ARG A 55 -10.11 10.48 22.55
N PHE A 56 -9.60 10.36 23.77
CA PHE A 56 -9.20 11.51 24.57
C PHE A 56 -7.76 11.37 25.05
N SER A 57 -7.07 12.52 25.09
CA SER A 57 -5.71 12.63 25.58
C SER A 57 -5.52 13.91 26.40
N GLN A 58 -4.51 13.88 27.26
CA GLN A 58 -3.99 15.06 27.93
C GLN A 58 -2.51 15.20 27.61
N ASP A 59 -2.13 16.41 27.24
CA ASP A 59 -0.76 16.85 27.05
C ASP A 59 -0.44 17.95 28.08
N ASP A 60 0.67 17.82 28.78
CA ASP A 60 1.18 18.83 29.71
C ASP A 60 2.43 19.54 29.18
N ASN A 61 2.80 19.27 27.92
CA ASN A 61 4.02 19.75 27.26
C ASN A 61 5.31 19.35 28.02
N SER A 62 5.26 18.28 28.82
CA SER A 62 6.44 17.69 29.42
C SER A 62 7.24 16.88 28.38
N SER A 63 8.51 16.65 28.69
CA SER A 63 9.37 15.75 27.92
C SER A 63 9.03 14.27 28.13
N PHE A 64 8.08 13.95 29.03
CA PHE A 64 7.71 12.58 29.38
C PHE A 64 6.34 12.25 28.79
N PHE A 65 6.32 11.88 27.51
CA PHE A 65 5.12 11.47 26.78
C PHE A 65 5.26 10.05 26.24
N PHE A 66 4.13 9.43 25.90
CA PHE A 66 4.09 8.20 25.11
C PHE A 66 3.35 8.44 23.80
N THR A 67 3.63 7.60 22.81
CA THR A 67 2.93 7.61 21.52
C THR A 67 1.67 6.76 21.61
N TYR A 68 0.57 7.26 21.05
CA TYR A 68 -0.71 6.56 20.98
C TYR A 68 -1.42 6.85 19.65
N THR A 69 -2.37 5.99 19.27
CA THR A 69 -3.20 6.19 18.08
C THR A 69 -4.47 6.96 18.42
N ARG A 70 -4.77 8.03 17.70
CA ARG A 70 -6.00 8.82 17.88
C ARG A 70 -7.18 8.19 17.16
N CYS A 71 -8.33 8.11 17.81
CA CYS A 71 -9.53 7.56 17.16
C CYS A 71 -10.16 8.47 16.09
N MET A 72 -9.79 9.76 16.02
CA MET A 72 -10.39 10.69 15.05
C MET A 72 -9.88 10.47 13.62
N ASP A 73 -8.58 10.22 13.50
CA ASP A 73 -7.85 10.14 12.24
C ASP A 73 -6.94 8.91 12.14
N CYS A 74 -6.97 8.02 13.13
CA CYS A 74 -6.15 6.81 13.21
C CYS A 74 -4.64 7.06 13.05
N ASN A 75 -4.20 8.29 13.32
CA ASN A 75 -2.82 8.70 13.25
C ASN A 75 -2.14 8.61 14.61
N SER A 76 -0.83 8.44 14.60
CA SER A 76 0.00 8.50 15.80
C SER A 76 0.09 9.93 16.33
N SER A 77 -0.07 10.07 17.64
CA SER A 77 0.09 11.31 18.39
C SER A 77 0.78 11.03 19.72
N THR A 78 1.08 12.06 20.50
CA THR A 78 1.76 11.95 21.79
C THR A 78 0.87 12.48 22.90
N ALA A 79 0.97 11.89 24.09
CA ALA A 79 0.25 12.32 25.28
C ALA A 79 0.96 11.88 26.55
N VAL A 80 0.61 12.51 27.68
CA VAL A 80 1.01 12.05 29.02
C VAL A 80 -0.05 11.18 29.69
N SER A 81 -1.30 11.26 29.23
CA SER A 81 -2.35 10.31 29.55
C SER A 81 -3.38 10.21 28.43
N VAL A 82 -4.00 9.03 28.31
CA VAL A 82 -5.07 8.74 27.36
C VAL A 82 -6.18 7.94 28.03
N TRP A 83 -7.41 8.08 27.54
CA TRP A 83 -8.54 7.31 28.03
C TRP A 83 -9.59 7.10 26.94
N GLN A 84 -10.55 6.24 27.24
CA GLN A 84 -11.57 5.75 26.31
C GLN A 84 -10.96 5.05 25.09
N GLN A 85 -10.67 3.75 25.29
CA GLN A 85 -10.16 2.86 24.28
C GLN A 85 -11.25 2.48 23.27
N GLU A 86 -10.96 2.64 21.98
CA GLU A 86 -11.82 2.21 20.88
C GLU A 86 -10.97 1.47 19.82
N ARG A 87 -11.55 1.27 18.63
CA ARG A 87 -10.89 0.63 17.49
C ARG A 87 -10.87 1.55 16.28
N CYS A 88 -9.73 1.59 15.61
CA CYS A 88 -9.51 2.24 14.33
C CYS A 88 -9.46 1.19 13.22
N TRP A 89 -10.07 1.52 12.08
CA TRP A 89 -10.09 0.67 10.88
C TRP A 89 -9.41 1.48 9.76
N HIS A 90 -8.41 0.90 9.11
CA HIS A 90 -7.84 1.43 7.86
C HIS A 90 -8.66 0.95 6.66
#